data_AF-A0A261CGP7-F1
#
_entry.id   AF-A0A261CGP7-F1
#
_cell.length_a   1.000
_cell.length_b   1.000
_cell.length_c   1.000
_cell.angle_alpha   90.00
_cell.angle_beta   90.00
_cell.angle_gamma   90.00
#
_symmetry.space_group_name_H-M   'P 1'
#
loop_
_entity.id
_entity.type
_entity.pdbx_description
1 polymer ?
#
loop_
_entity_poly.entity_id
_entity_poly.type
_entity_poly.pdbx_seq_one_letter_code
_entity_poly.pdbx_strand_id
1 'polypeptide(L)'
;MQESIKTRNRAIISDLFVADFGFDLCDSHINKKDFVEILARLPARLYVNFTFEKFTNYEPAIKFEVAESGNMNTNLGFYVNKLQGKLTSGFIVNCEGISSY
;
A
#
# COMPACT_ATOMS: atom_id res chain seq x y z
N MET A 1 8.00 3.72 3.32
CA MET A 1 6.66 3.16 3.60
C MET A 1 6.60 2.44 4.95
N GLN A 2 7.36 1.36 5.15
CA GLN A 2 7.32 0.56 6.40
C GLN A 2 7.52 1.38 7.68
N GLU A 3 8.54 2.25 7.72
CA GLU A 3 8.80 3.09 8.90
C GLU A 3 7.65 4.05 9.21
N SER A 4 7.04 4.67 8.20
CA SER A 4 5.86 5.52 8.38
C SER A 4 4.68 4.74 8.97
N ILE A 5 4.45 3.51 8.51
CA ILE A 5 3.36 2.66 9.02
C ILE A 5 3.58 2.28 10.49
N LYS A 6 4.84 2.02 10.89
CA LYS A 6 5.21 1.73 12.29
C LYS A 6 4.87 2.89 13.24
N THR A 7 4.87 4.13 12.77
CA THR A 7 4.52 5.29 13.62
C THR A 7 3.05 5.30 14.07
N ARG A 8 2.16 4.60 13.34
CA ARG A 8 0.69 4.70 13.49
C ARG A 8 0.13 6.12 13.39
N ASN A 9 0.96 7.08 12.95
CA ASN A 9 0.57 8.47 12.84
C ASN A 9 -0.04 8.71 11.46
N ARG A 10 -1.35 9.03 11.46
CA ARG A 10 -2.12 9.27 10.23
C ARG A 10 -1.49 10.33 9.34
N ALA A 11 -0.93 11.40 9.90
CA ALA A 11 -0.31 12.46 9.10
C ALA A 11 0.97 11.97 8.41
N ILE A 12 1.83 11.25 9.14
CA ILE A 12 3.07 10.67 8.60
C ILE A 12 2.76 9.62 7.52
N ILE A 13 1.75 8.78 7.75
CA ILE A 13 1.31 7.78 6.77
C ILE A 13 0.70 8.47 5.54
N SER A 14 -0.19 9.44 5.75
CA SER A 14 -0.88 10.19 4.68
C SER A 14 0.08 10.93 3.75
N ASP A 15 1.22 11.41 4.27
CA ASP A 15 2.21 12.15 3.48
C ASP A 15 2.88 11.29 2.38
N LEU A 16 2.88 9.96 2.54
CA LEU A 16 3.39 9.03 1.52
C LEU A 16 2.58 9.05 0.22
N PHE A 17 1.32 9.47 0.29
CA PHE A 17 0.36 9.35 -0.79
C PHE A 17 0.01 10.72 -1.36
N VAL A 18 -0.23 10.80 -2.66
CA VAL A 18 -0.85 11.97 -3.30
C VAL A 18 -2.29 12.18 -2.79
N ALA A 19 -2.94 13.29 -3.13
CA ALA A 19 -4.29 13.58 -2.61
C ALA A 19 -5.35 12.62 -3.16
N ASP A 20 -5.22 12.24 -4.42
CA ASP A 20 -6.11 11.40 -5.22
C ASP A 20 -5.73 9.91 -5.19
N PHE A 21 -4.88 9.50 -4.25
CA PHE A 21 -4.50 8.09 -4.12
C PHE A 21 -5.71 7.19 -3.89
N GLY A 22 -5.70 6.06 -4.59
CA GLY A 22 -6.68 4.99 -4.42
C GLY A 22 -5.99 3.63 -4.36
N PHE A 23 -6.67 2.67 -3.73
CA PHE A 23 -6.19 1.30 -3.58
C PHE A 23 -7.25 0.31 -4.06
N ASP A 24 -6.87 -0.50 -5.05
CA ASP A 24 -7.72 -1.54 -5.62
C ASP A 24 -7.59 -2.83 -4.80
N LEU A 25 -8.68 -3.17 -4.11
CA LEU A 25 -8.90 -4.51 -3.57
C LEU A 25 -9.44 -5.40 -4.70
N CYS A 26 -9.57 -6.69 -4.44
CA CYS A 26 -10.04 -7.64 -5.45
C CYS A 26 -11.46 -7.35 -5.96
N ASP A 27 -12.37 -6.98 -5.05
CA ASP A 27 -13.78 -6.76 -5.37
C ASP A 27 -14.23 -5.30 -5.17
N SER A 28 -13.31 -4.41 -4.80
CA SER A 28 -13.66 -3.04 -4.42
C SER A 28 -12.48 -2.08 -4.55
N HIS A 29 -12.78 -0.79 -4.43
CA HIS A 29 -11.80 0.28 -4.42
C HIS A 29 -11.96 1.08 -3.14
N ILE A 30 -10.85 1.41 -2.49
CA ILE A 30 -10.83 2.29 -1.32
C ILE A 30 -9.98 3.53 -1.58
N ASN A 31 -10.46 4.66 -1.09
CA ASN A 31 -9.74 5.92 -1.22
C ASN A 31 -8.58 6.02 -0.21
N LYS A 32 -7.74 7.04 -0.39
CA LYS A 32 -6.65 7.37 0.54
C LYS A 32 -7.04 7.40 2.01
N LYS A 33 -8.16 8.05 2.36
CA LYS A 33 -8.55 8.23 3.76
C LYS A 33 -8.78 6.87 4.41
N ASP A 34 -9.51 5.99 3.74
CA ASP A 34 -9.84 4.66 4.26
C ASP A 34 -8.58 3.79 4.35
N PHE A 35 -7.71 3.84 3.33
CA PHE A 35 -6.43 3.11 3.35
C PHE A 35 -5.50 3.58 4.47
N VAL A 36 -5.34 4.89 4.67
CA VAL A 36 -4.55 5.45 5.77
C VAL A 36 -5.12 5.03 7.12
N GLU A 37 -6.45 4.99 7.27
CA GLU A 37 -7.09 4.57 8.50
C GLU A 37 -6.83 3.10 8.81
N ILE A 38 -6.89 2.22 7.80
CA ILE A 38 -6.54 0.80 7.93
C ILE A 38 -5.10 0.67 8.44
N LEU A 39 -4.14 1.33 7.77
CA LEU A 39 -2.72 1.27 8.14
C LEU A 39 -2.44 1.83 9.55
N ALA A 40 -3.16 2.89 9.95
CA ALA A 40 -3.02 3.50 11.28
C ALA A 40 -3.64 2.64 12.40
N ARG A 41 -4.65 1.82 12.07
CA ARG A 41 -5.35 0.94 13.04
C ARG A 41 -4.79 -0.47 13.14
N LEU A 42 -3.85 -0.84 12.28
CA LEU A 42 -3.19 -2.14 12.38
C LEU A 42 -2.70 -2.38 13.83
N PRO A 43 -3.00 -3.56 14.42
CA PRO A 43 -2.68 -3.82 15.81
C PRO A 43 -1.19 -3.58 16.10
N ALA A 44 -0.85 -3.05 17.27
CA ALA A 44 0.54 -2.83 17.65
C ALA A 44 1.35 -4.14 17.73
N ARG A 45 0.67 -5.27 17.95
CA ARG A 45 1.27 -6.62 17.94
C ARG A 45 1.41 -7.23 16.55
N LEU A 46 0.81 -6.61 15.53
CA LEU A 46 0.88 -7.07 14.15
C LEU A 46 2.15 -6.51 13.51
N TYR A 47 3.14 -7.39 13.33
CA TYR A 47 4.36 -7.07 12.61
C TYR A 47 4.08 -7.13 11.10
N VAL A 48 3.52 -6.05 10.56
CA VAL A 48 3.41 -5.92 9.11
C VAL A 48 4.79 -5.65 8.52
N ASN A 49 5.25 -6.55 7.67
CA ASN A 49 6.50 -6.42 6.95
C ASN A 49 6.22 -6.37 5.45
N PHE A 50 6.90 -5.44 4.76
CA PHE A 50 6.86 -5.35 3.31
C PHE A 50 8.22 -5.76 2.76
N THR A 51 8.27 -6.91 2.09
CA THR A 51 9.49 -7.39 1.44
C THR A 51 9.44 -6.99 -0.02
N PHE A 52 10.44 -6.26 -0.49
CA PHE A 52 10.54 -5.88 -1.89
C PHE A 52 10.72 -7.12 -2.77
N GLU A 53 9.92 -7.23 -3.84
CA GLU A 53 10.05 -8.33 -4.80
C GLU A 53 10.66 -7.86 -6.11
N LYS A 54 10.01 -6.90 -6.78
CA LYS A 54 10.43 -6.40 -8.08
C LYS A 54 9.95 -4.99 -8.33
N PHE A 55 10.54 -4.36 -9.34
CA PHE A 55 10.07 -3.10 -9.88
C PHE A 55 10.02 -3.14 -11.41
N THR A 56 9.20 -2.28 -11.98
CA THR A 56 9.10 -2.04 -13.41
C THR A 56 9.05 -0.54 -13.64
N ASN A 57 9.93 -0.06 -14.50
CA ASN A 57 9.96 1.35 -14.88
C ASN A 57 8.87 1.62 -15.93
N TYR A 58 7.96 2.52 -15.59
CA TYR A 58 7.10 3.21 -16.54
C TYR A 58 7.55 4.68 -16.62
N GLU A 59 7.16 5.41 -17.66
CA GLU A 59 7.32 6.87 -17.67
C GLU A 59 5.94 7.50 -17.56
N PRO A 60 5.67 8.35 -16.54
CA PRO A 60 6.59 8.95 -15.56
C PRO A 60 6.64 8.26 -14.16
N ALA A 61 6.33 6.96 -14.07
CA ALA A 61 6.11 6.28 -12.78
C ALA A 61 6.93 4.98 -12.59
N ILE A 62 7.22 4.59 -11.36
CA ILE A 62 7.77 3.25 -11.08
C ILE A 62 6.65 2.40 -10.48
N LYS A 63 6.43 1.22 -11.05
CA LYS A 63 5.64 0.18 -10.39
C LYS A 63 6.58 -0.65 -9.52
N PHE A 64 6.24 -0.86 -8.25
CA PHE A 64 6.94 -1.83 -7.41
C PHE A 64 5.94 -2.79 -6.77
N GLU A 65 6.36 -4.04 -6.62
CA GLU A 65 5.59 -5.09 -5.94
C GLU A 65 6.32 -5.50 -4.67
N VAL A 66 5.54 -5.68 -3.60
CA VAL A 66 6.02 -6.11 -2.29
C VAL A 66 5.18 -7.27 -1.80
N ALA A 67 5.81 -8.24 -1.17
CA ALA A 67 5.11 -9.23 -0.36
C ALA A 67 4.79 -8.59 1.00
N GLU A 68 3.51 -8.44 1.33
CA GLU A 68 3.05 -8.08 2.66
C GLU A 68 2.90 -9.36 3.48
N SER A 69 3.49 -9.38 4.67
CA SER A 69 3.25 -10.42 5.66
C SER A 69 2.86 -9.82 7.00
N GLY A 70 1.93 -10.49 7.68
CA GLY A 70 1.42 -10.10 9.00
C GLY A 70 -0.07 -9.78 8.99
N ASN A 71 -0.61 -9.11 7.97
CA ASN A 71 -2.02 -8.75 7.87
C ASN A 71 -2.77 -9.61 6.85
N MET A 72 -2.56 -9.33 5.56
CA MET A 72 -3.24 -10.00 4.45
C MET A 72 -2.44 -11.18 3.92
N ASN A 73 -1.12 -11.19 4.14
CA ASN A 73 -0.20 -12.22 3.65
C ASN A 73 -0.31 -12.37 2.12
N THR A 74 -0.22 -11.26 1.40
CA THR A 74 -0.41 -11.19 -0.05
C THR A 74 0.56 -10.21 -0.71
N ASN A 75 0.66 -10.25 -2.03
CA ASN A 75 1.49 -9.35 -2.80
C ASN A 75 0.71 -8.09 -3.16
N LEU A 76 1.31 -6.94 -2.85
CA LEU A 76 0.76 -5.63 -3.15
C LEU A 76 1.61 -4.95 -4.20
N GLY A 77 0.94 -4.33 -5.17
CA GLY A 77 1.55 -3.46 -6.16
C GLY A 77 1.30 -2.01 -5.82
N PHE A 78 2.26 -1.15 -6.11
CA PHE A 78 2.13 0.29 -5.96
C PHE A 78 2.78 1.02 -7.13
N TYR A 79 2.21 2.16 -7.49
CA TYR A 79 2.83 3.12 -8.40
C TYR A 79 3.34 4.32 -7.61
N VAL A 80 4.59 4.71 -7.87
CA VAL A 80 5.20 5.94 -7.36
C VAL A 80 5.49 6.87 -8.53
N ASN A 81 5.09 8.14 -8.40
CA ASN A 81 5.46 9.17 -9.37
C ASN A 81 6.92 9.58 -9.16
N LYS A 82 7.74 9.56 -10.23
CA LYS A 82 9.18 9.88 -10.14
C LYS A 82 9.48 11.33 -9.77
N LEU A 83 8.60 12.27 -10.13
CA LEU A 83 8.79 13.70 -9.86
C LEU A 83 8.44 14.05 -8.41
N GLN A 84 7.34 13.47 -7.91
CA GLN A 84 6.84 13.78 -6.57
C GLN A 84 7.42 12.87 -5.48
N GLY A 85 7.91 11.68 -5.85
CA GLY A 85 8.32 10.65 -4.89
C GLY A 85 7.15 10.12 -4.03
N LYS A 86 5.91 10.34 -4.47
CA LYS A 86 4.69 9.95 -3.74
C LYS A 86 3.95 8.83 -4.46
N LEU A 87 3.28 8.00 -3.66
CA LEU A 87 2.46 6.89 -4.14
C LEU A 87 1.18 7.43 -4.75
N THR A 88 0.90 7.03 -5.99
CA THR A 88 -0.27 7.47 -6.77
C THR A 88 -1.41 6.46 -6.74
N SER A 89 -1.09 5.16 -6.69
CA SER A 89 -2.09 4.11 -6.52
C SER A 89 -1.46 2.84 -5.95
N GLY A 90 -2.30 1.95 -5.42
CA GLY A 90 -1.92 0.60 -5.00
C GLY A 90 -2.99 -0.43 -5.36
N PHE A 91 -2.62 -1.71 -5.34
CA PHE A 91 -3.52 -2.81 -5.70
C PHE A 91 -3.04 -4.15 -5.13
N ILE A 92 -3.95 -5.11 -4.99
CA ILE A 92 -3.59 -6.52 -4.75
C ILE A 92 -3.12 -7.14 -6.08
N VAL A 93 -1.94 -7.76 -6.10
CA VAL A 93 -1.34 -8.33 -7.32
C VAL A 93 -2.08 -9.58 -7.77
N ASN A 94 -2.46 -10.46 -6.84
CA ASN A 94 -3.24 -11.66 -7.12
C ASN A 94 -4.38 -11.81 -6.12
N CYS A 95 -5.58 -11.98 -6.67
CA CYS A 95 -6.84 -12.12 -5.92
C CYS A 95 -7.28 -13.57 -5.72
N GLU A 96 -6.55 -14.54 -6.29
CA GLU A 96 -6.85 -15.95 -6.10
C GLU A 96 -6.76 -16.34 -4.61
N GLY A 97 -7.85 -16.91 -4.08
CA GLY A 97 -7.91 -17.40 -2.71
C GLY A 97 -8.16 -16.33 -1.63
N ILE A 98 -8.29 -15.06 -1.98
CA ILE A 98 -8.64 -13.99 -1.04
C ILE A 98 -10.18 -13.87 -1.02
N SER A 99 -10.83 -14.64 -0.17
CA SER A 99 -12.27 -14.48 0.09
C SER A 99 -12.49 -13.16 0.85
N SER A 100 -13.34 -12.29 0.30
CA SER A 100 -13.92 -11.17 1.04
C SER A 100 -14.72 -11.75 2.22
N TYR A 101 -14.35 -11.37 3.45
CA TYR A 101 -15.09 -11.71 4.68
C TYR A 101 -16.19 -10.68 4.95
#